data_AF-X1P5W0-F1
#
_entry.id   AF-X1P5W0-F1
#
_cell.length_a   1.000
_cell.length_b   1.000
_cell.length_c   1.000
_cell.angle_alpha   90.00
_cell.angle_beta   90.00
_cell.angle_gamma   90.00
#
_symmetry.space_group_name_H-M   'P 1'
#
loop_
_entity.id
_entity.type
_entity.pdbx_description
1 polymer ?
#
loop_
_entity_poly.entity_id
_entity_poly.type
_entity_poly.pdbx_seq_one_letter_code
_entity_poly.pdbx_strand_id
1 'polypeptide(L)'
;IMVGRYPTVKKPRPWGRPKEVVGEIFSTGWRALPALLMPVLILGTIYGGVATPTEAAAVAVIYAIPVGFLIYRGLTPRVFASALVESSMTIGAIMLMLFFAMIMGRMLVMENVPQAVTSFLLGISENKYIILLLVNVILFLSHQSTSYNSKIANHSPLLHTHI
;
A
#
# COMPACT_ATOMS: atom_id res chain seq x y z
N ILE A 1 2.73 39.92 4.95
CA ILE A 1 2.84 38.76 5.86
C ILE A 1 1.43 38.38 6.28
N MET A 2 0.75 37.49 5.54
CA MET A 2 -0.57 36.98 5.91
C MET A 2 -0.37 35.66 6.65
N VAL A 3 -0.58 35.70 7.96
CA VAL A 3 -0.55 34.52 8.82
C VAL A 3 -1.81 33.71 8.54
N GLY A 4 -1.63 32.58 7.86
CA GLY A 4 -2.68 31.59 7.63
C GLY A 4 -3.27 31.15 8.97
N ARG A 5 -4.61 31.10 9.02
CA ARG A 5 -5.40 30.69 10.18
C ARG A 5 -5.20 29.18 10.38
N TYR A 6 -4.51 28.78 11.45
CA TYR A 6 -4.28 27.36 11.74
C TYR A 6 -5.61 26.75 12.24
N PRO A 7 -6.01 25.56 11.78
CA PRO A 7 -7.13 24.85 12.36
C PRO A 7 -6.80 24.56 13.83
N THR A 8 -7.68 24.97 14.74
CA THR A 8 -7.54 24.79 16.17
C THR A 8 -7.49 23.31 16.53
N VAL A 9 -6.27 22.79 16.71
CA VAL A 9 -6.05 21.45 17.28
C VAL A 9 -6.63 21.46 18.69
N LYS A 10 -7.81 20.84 18.87
CA LYS A 10 -8.40 20.63 20.19
C LYS A 10 -7.38 19.85 21.02
N LYS A 11 -6.90 20.44 22.12
CA LYS A 11 -6.02 19.78 23.09
C LYS A 11 -6.61 18.40 23.44
N PRO A 12 -5.82 17.32 23.51
CA PRO A 12 -6.32 16.05 24.03
C PRO A 12 -6.84 16.32 25.45
N ARG A 13 -8.12 16.01 25.68
CA ARG A 13 -8.76 16.22 26.98
C ARG A 13 -8.05 15.31 27.99
N PRO A 14 -7.72 15.80 29.20
CA PRO A 14 -7.17 14.94 30.24
C PRO A 14 -8.15 13.80 30.54
N TRP A 15 -7.63 12.61 30.82
CA TRP A 15 -8.40 11.39 31.07
C TRP A 15 -9.54 11.67 32.07
N GLY A 16 -10.77 11.70 31.54
CA GLY A 16 -12.00 11.95 32.31
C GLY A 16 -12.39 10.75 33.18
N ARG A 17 -13.49 10.86 33.92
CA ARG A 17 -13.96 9.79 34.83
C ARG A 17 -14.23 8.49 34.04
N PRO A 18 -14.01 7.28 34.59
CA PRO A 18 -14.15 6.02 33.86
C PRO A 18 -15.49 5.86 33.13
N LYS A 19 -16.58 6.39 33.71
CA LYS A 19 -17.92 6.36 33.12
C LYS A 19 -18.09 7.29 31.91
N GLU A 20 -17.38 8.42 31.85
CA GLU A 20 -17.40 9.37 30.74
C GLU A 20 -16.59 8.81 29.55
N VAL A 21 -15.48 8.12 29.83
CA VAL A 21 -14.62 7.48 28.82
C VAL A 21 -15.36 6.36 28.09
N VAL A 22 -16.11 5.50 28.81
CA VAL A 22 -16.89 4.42 28.18
C VAL A 22 -18.00 4.98 27.26
N GLY A 23 -18.66 6.07 27.68
CA GLY A 23 -19.65 6.75 26.86
C GLY A 23 -19.06 7.39 25.59
N GLU A 24 -17.89 8.03 25.70
CA GLU A 24 -17.18 8.59 24.53
C GLU A 24 -16.66 7.50 23.58
N ILE A 25 -16.16 6.37 24.10
CA ILE A 25 -15.73 5.23 23.27
C ILE A 25 -16.91 4.68 22.47
N PHE A 26 -18.06 4.50 23.10
CA PHE A 26 -19.25 3.97 22.40
C PHE A 26 -19.76 4.94 21.32
N SER A 27 -19.82 6.24 21.63
CA SER A 27 -20.21 7.29 20.67
C SER A 27 -19.24 7.41 19.50
N THR A 28 -17.94 7.33 19.78
CA THR A 28 -16.88 7.41 18.76
C THR A 28 -16.85 6.15 17.90
N GLY A 29 -16.99 4.97 18.52
CA GLY A 29 -17.09 3.69 17.82
C GLY A 29 -18.27 3.69 16.84
N TRP A 30 -19.43 4.20 17.26
CA TRP A 30 -20.61 4.30 16.39
C TRP A 30 -20.37 5.22 15.18
N ARG A 31 -19.61 6.30 15.35
CA ARG A 31 -19.21 7.21 14.25
C ARG A 31 -18.13 6.63 13.33
N ALA A 32 -17.36 5.65 13.80
CA ALA A 32 -16.32 4.98 13.04
C ALA A 32 -16.80 3.74 12.28
N LEU A 33 -17.97 3.17 12.65
CA LEU A 33 -18.57 2.00 12.00
C LEU A 33 -18.59 2.09 10.46
N PRO A 34 -19.02 3.21 9.84
CA PRO A 34 -19.06 3.32 8.38
C PRO A 34 -17.68 3.23 7.71
N ALA A 35 -16.64 3.76 8.35
CA ALA A 35 -15.27 3.61 7.85
C ALA A 35 -14.76 2.17 8.01
N LEU A 36 -15.14 1.50 9.11
CA LEU A 36 -14.73 0.12 9.39
C LEU A 36 -15.41 -0.91 8.47
N LEU A 37 -16.58 -0.58 7.92
CA LEU A 37 -17.27 -1.43 6.94
C LEU A 37 -16.54 -1.51 5.61
N MET A 38 -15.71 -0.54 5.25
CA MET A 38 -14.99 -0.52 3.97
C MET A 38 -14.03 -1.72 3.80
N PRO A 39 -13.10 -2.02 4.73
CA PRO A 39 -12.27 -3.22 4.61
C PRO A 39 -13.07 -4.52 4.69
N VAL A 40 -14.17 -4.54 5.45
CA VAL A 40 -15.07 -5.72 5.51
C VAL A 40 -15.74 -5.98 4.16
N LEU A 41 -16.17 -4.93 3.46
CA LEU A 41 -16.72 -5.05 2.11
C LEU A 41 -15.67 -5.54 1.11
N ILE A 42 -14.46 -4.99 1.15
CA ILE A 42 -13.38 -5.40 0.25
C ILE A 42 -13.01 -6.86 0.49
N LEU A 43 -12.69 -7.23 1.74
CA LEU A 43 -12.27 -8.59 2.07
C LEU A 43 -13.43 -9.59 1.93
N GLY A 44 -14.65 -9.19 2.29
CA GLY A 44 -15.83 -10.03 2.18
C GLY A 44 -16.19 -10.37 0.74
N THR A 45 -16.08 -9.40 -0.18
CA THR A 45 -16.34 -9.65 -1.60
C THR A 45 -15.27 -10.48 -2.27
N ILE A 46 -14.00 -10.30 -1.90
CA ILE A 46 -12.85 -11.09 -2.41
C ILE A 46 -12.89 -12.51 -1.88
N TYR A 47 -12.88 -12.71 -0.55
CA TYR A 47 -12.84 -14.04 0.05
C TYR A 47 -14.17 -14.80 -0.09
N GLY A 48 -15.28 -14.09 -0.19
CA GLY A 48 -16.59 -14.68 -0.51
C GLY A 48 -16.70 -15.18 -1.96
N GLY A 49 -15.69 -14.93 -2.80
CA GLY A 49 -15.71 -15.34 -4.22
C GLY A 49 -16.72 -14.59 -5.08
N VAL A 50 -17.28 -13.49 -4.58
CA VAL A 50 -18.30 -12.70 -5.26
C VAL A 50 -17.68 -11.79 -6.31
N ALA A 51 -16.50 -11.23 -6.02
CA ALA A 51 -15.85 -10.26 -6.86
C ALA A 51 -14.32 -10.44 -6.83
N THR A 52 -13.67 -10.20 -7.97
CA THR A 52 -12.21 -10.10 -8.07
C THR A 52 -11.68 -8.83 -7.38
N PRO A 53 -10.38 -8.70 -7.08
CA PRO A 53 -9.84 -7.49 -6.42
C PRO A 53 -10.18 -6.19 -7.15
N THR A 54 -10.26 -6.22 -8.48
CA THR A 54 -10.64 -5.08 -9.32
C THR A 54 -12.12 -4.71 -9.20
N GLU A 55 -13.01 -5.70 -9.15
CA GLU A 55 -14.45 -5.48 -8.97
C GLU A 55 -14.78 -5.09 -7.53
N ALA A 56 -14.10 -5.70 -6.55
CA ALA A 56 -14.18 -5.34 -5.15
C ALA A 56 -13.79 -3.88 -4.90
N ALA A 57 -12.74 -3.39 -5.58
CA ALA A 57 -12.36 -1.98 -5.54
C ALA A 57 -13.48 -1.07 -6.10
N ALA A 58 -14.14 -1.47 -7.20
CA ALA A 58 -15.28 -0.72 -7.75
C ALA A 58 -16.45 -0.64 -6.76
N VAL A 59 -16.80 -1.77 -6.11
CA VAL A 59 -17.83 -1.81 -5.06
C VAL A 59 -17.45 -0.91 -3.89
N ALA A 60 -16.17 -0.94 -3.47
CA ALA A 60 -15.67 -0.10 -2.38
C ALA A 60 -15.76 1.40 -2.73
N VAL A 61 -15.47 1.80 -3.97
CA VAL A 61 -15.62 3.20 -4.43
C VAL A 61 -17.09 3.62 -4.43
N ILE A 62 -17.98 2.76 -4.94
CA ILE A 62 -19.44 3.00 -4.92
C ILE A 62 -19.94 3.19 -3.48
N TYR A 63 -19.39 2.46 -2.52
CA TYR A 63 -19.70 2.63 -1.10
C TYR A 63 -19.05 3.89 -0.49
N ALA A 64 -17.80 4.18 -0.84
CA ALA A 64 -17.03 5.29 -0.25
C ALA A 64 -17.59 6.68 -0.64
N ILE A 65 -18.16 6.83 -1.84
CA ILE A 65 -18.76 8.09 -2.31
C ILE A 65 -19.89 8.56 -1.36
N PRO A 66 -21.00 7.81 -1.15
CA PRO A 66 -22.07 8.24 -0.26
C PRO A 66 -21.59 8.36 1.19
N VAL A 67 -20.68 7.50 1.66
CA VAL A 67 -20.13 7.62 3.03
C VAL A 67 -19.34 8.92 3.20
N GLY A 68 -18.51 9.29 2.22
CA GLY A 68 -17.73 10.53 2.23
C GLY A 68 -18.60 11.80 2.14
N PHE A 69 -19.63 11.79 1.30
CA PHE A 69 -20.53 12.93 1.09
C PHE A 69 -21.61 13.07 2.19
N LEU A 70 -22.31 12.00 2.57
CA LEU A 70 -23.46 12.07 3.48
C LEU A 70 -23.09 11.90 4.95
N ILE A 71 -22.19 10.97 5.28
CA ILE A 71 -21.87 10.62 6.68
C ILE A 71 -20.81 11.56 7.23
N TYR A 72 -19.64 11.61 6.58
CA TYR A 72 -18.54 12.44 7.06
C TYR A 72 -18.64 13.90 6.61
N ARG A 73 -19.40 14.19 5.54
CA ARG A 73 -19.64 15.53 4.97
C ARG A 73 -18.36 16.36 4.73
N GLY A 74 -17.21 15.70 4.66
CA GLY A 74 -15.90 16.33 4.44
C GLY A 74 -15.50 16.36 2.97
N LEU A 75 -16.19 15.60 2.12
CA LEU A 75 -15.92 15.52 0.70
C LEU A 75 -16.68 16.62 -0.04
N THR A 76 -15.96 17.58 -0.61
CA THR A 76 -16.53 18.55 -1.56
C THR A 76 -16.30 18.05 -2.99
N PRO A 77 -17.14 18.44 -3.98
CA PRO A 77 -16.93 18.02 -5.38
C PRO A 77 -15.55 18.38 -5.93
N ARG A 78 -14.96 19.50 -5.46
CA ARG A 78 -13.60 19.91 -5.82
C ARG A 78 -12.54 18.96 -5.25
N VAL A 79 -12.65 18.59 -3.97
CA VAL A 79 -11.74 17.64 -3.31
C VAL A 79 -11.87 16.24 -3.90
N PHE A 80 -13.08 15.83 -4.26
CA PHE A 80 -13.31 14.57 -4.97
C PHE A 80 -12.63 14.56 -6.34
N ALA A 81 -12.79 15.61 -7.14
CA ALA A 81 -12.14 15.72 -8.44
C ALA A 81 -10.61 15.72 -8.32
N SER A 82 -10.04 16.45 -7.35
CA SER A 82 -8.59 16.43 -7.12
C SER A 82 -8.09 15.04 -6.71
N ALA A 83 -8.83 14.32 -5.86
CA ALA A 83 -8.47 12.97 -5.44
C ALA A 83 -8.52 11.97 -6.62
N LEU A 84 -9.48 12.13 -7.54
CA LEU A 84 -9.52 11.33 -8.76
C LEU A 84 -8.31 11.59 -9.66
N VAL A 85 -7.92 12.85 -9.85
CA VAL A 85 -6.74 13.20 -10.67
C VAL A 85 -5.46 12.66 -10.04
N GLU A 86 -5.27 12.83 -8.74
CA GLU A 86 -4.09 12.36 -8.02
C GLU A 86 -3.98 10.83 -8.07
N SER A 87 -5.07 10.11 -7.79
CA SER A 87 -5.09 8.64 -7.86
C SER A 87 -4.83 8.12 -9.27
N SER A 88 -5.40 8.75 -10.29
CA SER A 88 -5.17 8.35 -11.69
C SER A 88 -3.74 8.64 -12.16
N MET A 89 -3.10 9.72 -11.70
CA MET A 89 -1.67 9.97 -11.95
C MET A 89 -0.80 8.85 -11.34
N THR A 90 -1.06 8.46 -10.09
CA THR A 90 -0.33 7.36 -9.43
C THR A 90 -0.54 6.03 -10.16
N ILE A 91 -1.79 5.69 -10.50
CA ILE A 91 -2.11 4.47 -11.24
C ILE A 91 -1.45 4.48 -12.62
N GLY A 92 -1.44 5.61 -13.32
CA GLY A 92 -0.78 5.76 -14.62
C GLY A 92 0.72 5.45 -14.57
N ALA A 93 1.41 5.97 -13.55
CA ALA A 93 2.83 5.66 -13.33
C ALA A 93 3.07 4.16 -13.07
N ILE A 94 2.21 3.53 -12.27
CA ILE A 94 2.29 2.08 -11.99
C ILE A 94 2.01 1.26 -13.24
N MET A 95 1.00 1.63 -14.05
CA MET A 95 0.67 0.93 -15.29
C MET A 95 1.83 0.98 -16.30
N LEU A 96 2.49 2.13 -16.43
CA LEU A 96 3.67 2.26 -17.28
C LEU A 96 4.82 1.36 -16.80
N MET A 97 5.06 1.31 -15.49
CA MET A 97 6.06 0.42 -14.90
C MET A 97 5.74 -1.05 -15.18
N LEU A 98 4.47 -1.46 -15.02
CA LEU A 98 4.03 -2.82 -15.32
C LEU A 98 4.15 -3.15 -16.81
N PHE A 99 3.91 -2.20 -17.70
CA PHE A 99 4.10 -2.39 -19.14
C PHE A 99 5.53 -2.79 -19.48
N PHE A 100 6.53 -2.03 -18.99
CA PHE A 100 7.94 -2.38 -19.19
C PHE A 100 8.31 -3.70 -18.49
N ALA A 101 7.79 -3.93 -17.28
CA ALA A 101 8.02 -5.18 -16.56
C ALA A 101 7.48 -6.41 -17.32
N MET A 102 6.32 -6.29 -17.98
CA MET A 102 5.75 -7.36 -18.80
C MET A 102 6.59 -7.65 -20.05
N ILE A 103 7.09 -6.61 -20.72
CA ILE A 103 7.99 -6.77 -21.88
C ILE A 103 9.28 -7.48 -21.45
N MET A 104 9.91 -7.01 -20.38
CA MET A 104 11.13 -7.62 -19.86
C MET A 104 10.88 -9.05 -19.39
N GLY A 105 9.76 -9.30 -18.70
CA GLY A 105 9.36 -10.64 -18.27
C GLY A 105 9.20 -11.61 -19.45
N ARG A 106 8.57 -11.17 -20.54
CA ARG A 106 8.48 -11.94 -21.80
C ARG A 106 9.85 -12.20 -22.41
N MET A 107 10.72 -11.19 -22.44
CA MET A 107 12.07 -11.31 -22.98
C MET A 107 12.88 -12.37 -22.23
N LEU A 108 12.85 -12.37 -20.88
CA LEU A 108 13.53 -13.38 -20.07
C LEU A 108 13.03 -14.79 -20.33
N VAL A 109 11.73 -14.96 -20.59
CA VAL A 109 11.15 -16.26 -20.95
C VAL A 109 11.63 -16.70 -22.34
N MET A 110 11.72 -15.79 -23.32
CA MET A 110 12.23 -16.10 -24.66
C MET A 110 13.71 -16.51 -24.63
N GLU A 111 14.50 -15.87 -23.77
CA GLU A 111 15.92 -16.20 -23.53
C GLU A 111 16.12 -17.46 -22.65
N ASN A 112 15.04 -18.15 -22.27
CA ASN A 112 15.07 -19.34 -21.42
C ASN A 112 15.81 -19.14 -20.08
N VAL A 113 15.84 -17.90 -19.57
CA VAL A 113 16.50 -17.59 -18.29
C VAL A 113 15.86 -18.35 -17.12
N PRO A 114 14.52 -18.44 -16.98
CA PRO A 114 13.89 -19.22 -15.91
C PRO A 114 14.30 -20.71 -15.93
N GLN A 115 14.43 -21.29 -17.14
CA GLN A 115 14.82 -22.68 -17.33
C GLN A 115 16.28 -22.88 -16.93
N ALA A 116 17.18 -21.98 -17.33
CA ALA A 116 18.59 -22.03 -16.93
C ALA A 116 18.76 -21.95 -15.40
N VAL A 117 18.02 -21.07 -14.73
CA VAL A 117 18.00 -20.96 -13.26
C VAL A 117 17.47 -22.24 -12.62
N THR A 118 16.40 -22.81 -13.16
CA THR A 118 15.82 -24.05 -12.64
C THR A 118 16.81 -25.22 -12.74
N SER A 119 17.48 -25.37 -13.89
CA SER A 119 18.50 -26.40 -14.08
C SER A 119 19.70 -26.23 -13.15
N PHE A 120 20.13 -24.99 -12.91
CA PHE A 120 21.19 -24.68 -11.94
C PHE A 120 20.81 -25.10 -10.52
N LEU A 121 19.58 -24.79 -10.09
CA LEU A 121 19.09 -25.16 -8.76
C LEU A 121 18.97 -26.68 -8.58
N LEU A 122 18.46 -27.38 -9.59
CA LEU A 122 18.35 -28.84 -9.57
C LEU A 122 19.72 -29.54 -9.58
N GLY A 123 20.73 -28.91 -10.19
CA GLY A 123 22.12 -29.39 -10.12
C GLY A 123 22.73 -29.33 -8.71
N ILE A 124 22.17 -28.52 -7.80
CA ILE A 124 22.64 -28.42 -6.41
C ILE A 124 21.94 -29.46 -5.52
N SER A 125 20.62 -29.62 -5.65
CA SER A 125 19.83 -30.51 -4.80
C SER A 125 18.46 -30.83 -5.40
N GLU A 126 18.02 -32.09 -5.28
CA GLU A 126 16.67 -32.54 -5.67
C GLU A 126 15.63 -32.39 -4.54
N ASN A 127 16.07 -32.15 -3.30
CA ASN A 127 15.15 -32.02 -2.16
C ASN A 127 14.37 -30.69 -2.22
N LYS A 128 13.05 -30.79 -2.36
CA LYS A 128 12.10 -29.66 -2.41
C LYS A 128 12.31 -28.63 -1.29
N TYR A 129 12.58 -29.07 -0.05
CA TYR A 129 12.76 -28.15 1.07
C TYR A 129 14.06 -27.33 0.95
N ILE A 130 15.12 -27.94 0.45
CA ILE A 130 16.42 -27.26 0.25
C ILE A 130 16.30 -26.24 -0.88
N ILE A 131 15.66 -26.59 -2.00
CA ILE A 131 15.43 -25.66 -3.11
C ILE A 131 14.59 -24.46 -2.65
N LEU A 132 13.50 -24.69 -1.92
CA LEU A 132 12.67 -23.61 -1.39
C LEU A 132 13.43 -22.68 -0.46
N LEU A 133 14.29 -23.24 0.42
CA LEU A 133 15.14 -22.45 1.30
C LEU A 133 16.14 -21.62 0.49
N LEU A 134 16.78 -22.22 -0.50
CA LEU A 134 17.79 -21.57 -1.34
C LEU A 134 17.19 -20.44 -2.18
N VAL A 135 16.00 -20.62 -2.77
CA VAL A 135 15.26 -19.56 -3.47
C VAL A 135 14.88 -18.42 -2.52
N ASN A 136 14.38 -18.72 -1.32
CA ASN A 136 14.06 -17.67 -0.34
C ASN A 136 15.31 -16.88 0.09
N VAL A 137 16.46 -17.53 0.26
CA VAL A 137 17.73 -16.87 0.58
C VAL A 137 18.18 -15.98 -0.58
N ILE A 138 18.13 -16.46 -1.83
CA ILE A 138 18.47 -15.65 -3.01
C ILE A 138 17.55 -14.43 -3.12
N LEU A 139 16.23 -14.62 -2.93
CA LEU A 139 15.24 -13.53 -2.95
C LEU A 139 15.47 -12.52 -1.82
N PHE A 140 15.82 -12.99 -0.63
CA PHE A 140 16.15 -12.10 0.48
C PHE A 140 17.40 -11.27 0.20
N LEU A 141 18.48 -11.91 -0.29
CA LEU A 141 19.73 -11.21 -0.61
C LEU A 141 19.56 -10.21 -1.76
N SER A 142 18.75 -10.53 -2.78
CA SER A 142 18.49 -9.62 -3.89
C SER A 142 17.71 -8.37 -3.43
N HIS A 143 16.71 -8.55 -2.57
CA HIS A 143 15.96 -7.42 -1.98
C HIS A 143 16.86 -6.50 -1.14
N GLN A 144 17.74 -7.11 -0.34
CA GLN A 144 18.67 -6.36 0.49
C GLN A 144 19.68 -5.57 -0.35
N SER A 145 20.13 -6.11 -1.50
CA SER A 145 21.04 -5.44 -2.45
C SER A 145 20.51 -4.08 -2.93
N THR A 146 19.23 -3.99 -3.30
CA THR A 146 18.58 -2.72 -3.65
C THR A 146 18.55 -1.75 -2.47
N SER A 147 18.37 -2.25 -1.25
CA SER A 147 18.38 -1.44 -0.01
C SER A 147 19.78 -0.98 0.39
N TYR A 148 20.84 -1.71 0.04
CA TYR A 148 22.21 -1.29 0.34
C TYR A 148 22.65 -0.11 -0.53
N ASN A 149 22.28 -0.09 -1.82
CA ASN A 149 22.59 1.01 -2.73
C ASN A 149 21.99 2.36 -2.29
N SER A 150 20.80 2.34 -1.67
CA SER A 150 20.20 3.55 -1.10
C SER A 150 20.84 4.00 0.22
N LYS A 151 21.40 3.07 1.02
CA LYS A 151 22.09 3.40 2.28
C LYS A 151 23.46 4.04 2.07
N ILE A 152 24.25 3.56 1.10
CA ILE A 152 25.54 4.17 0.77
C ILE A 152 25.37 5.58 0.18
N ALA A 153 24.31 5.81 -0.61
CA ALA A 153 23.99 7.12 -1.18
C ALA A 153 23.50 8.14 -0.13
N ASN A 154 22.98 7.67 1.01
CA ASN A 154 22.56 8.55 2.11
C ASN A 154 23.68 8.77 3.15
N HIS A 155 24.76 7.99 3.12
CA HIS A 155 25.96 8.21 3.93
C HIS A 155 27.09 8.96 3.19
N SER A 156 26.98 9.15 1.87
CA SER A 156 27.92 9.95 1.08
C SER A 156 28.02 11.45 1.40
N PRO A 157 27.00 12.17 1.93
CA PRO A 157 27.19 13.58 2.30
C PRO A 157 28.09 13.77 3.54
N LEU A 158 28.44 12.70 4.27
CA LEU A 158 29.30 12.79 5.47
C LEU A 158 30.80 12.72 5.15
N LEU A 159 31.20 12.35 3.92
CA LEU A 159 32.61 12.28 3.50
C LEU A 159 33.08 13.52 2.73
N HIS A 160 32.15 14.38 2.28
CA HIS A 160 32.47 15.61 1.55
C HIS A 160 32.58 16.87 2.43
N THR A 161 32.44 16.75 3.76
CA THR A 161 32.58 17.89 4.70
C THR A 161 34.01 18.07 5.26
N HIS A 162 35.02 17.40 4.71
CA HIS A 162 36.41 17.48 5.15
C HIS A 162 37.43 17.83 4.04
N ILE A 163 36.98 18.50 2.96
CA ILE A 163 37.86 19.18 2.01
C ILE A 163 37.38 20.62 1.82
#